data_AF-A0A920W6A4-F1
#
_entry.id   AF-A0A920W6A4-F1
#
_cell.length_a   1.000
_cell.length_b   1.000
_cell.length_c   1.000
_cell.angle_alpha   90.00
_cell.angle_beta   90.00
_cell.angle_gamma   90.00
#
_symmetry.space_group_name_H-M   'P 1'
#
loop_
_entity.id
_entity.type
_entity.pdbx_description
1 polymer ?
#
loop_
_entity_poly.entity_id
_entity_poly.type
_entity_poly.pdbx_seq_one_letter_code
_entity_poly.pdbx_strand_id
1 'polypeptide(L)'
;MTHELANRGDQQVMVYACGPTPMMHAVSKLTAETEVTTEVSLEQMMGCGLGGCYSCVVQVINNGNHYVRSCLEGPVFNSEKLNWADLT
;
A
#
# COMPACT_ATOMS: atom_id res chain seq x y z
N MET A 1 0.80 -13.59 -16.59
CA MET A 1 1.85 -12.99 -15.74
C MET A 1 1.54 -13.07 -14.24
N THR A 2 0.54 -12.37 -13.68
CA THR A 2 0.25 -12.49 -12.22
C THR A 2 -0.28 -13.86 -11.80
N HIS A 3 -1.14 -14.48 -12.61
CA HIS A 3 -1.58 -15.87 -12.37
C HIS A 3 -0.44 -16.90 -12.46
N GLU A 4 0.64 -16.62 -13.19
CA GLU A 4 1.82 -17.50 -13.23
C GLU A 4 2.67 -17.33 -11.96
N LEU A 5 2.74 -16.11 -11.42
CA LEU A 5 3.42 -15.83 -10.15
C LEU A 5 2.68 -16.48 -8.98
N ALA A 6 1.35 -16.47 -8.98
CA ALA A 6 0.54 -17.13 -7.96
C ALA A 6 0.66 -18.67 -8.00
N ASN A 7 0.92 -19.26 -9.18
CA ASN A 7 0.94 -20.71 -9.38
C ASN A 7 2.35 -21.34 -9.36
N ARG A 8 3.38 -20.64 -8.88
CA ARG A 8 4.77 -21.14 -8.79
C ARG A 8 4.98 -22.10 -7.60
N GLY A 9 4.24 -23.21 -7.57
CA GLY A 9 4.47 -24.32 -6.63
C GLY A 9 4.52 -23.91 -5.15
N ASP A 10 5.30 -24.64 -4.34
CA ASP A 10 5.44 -24.51 -2.88
C ASP A 10 6.13 -23.20 -2.41
N GLN A 11 6.24 -22.19 -3.29
CA GLN A 11 7.01 -20.97 -3.05
C GLN A 11 6.08 -19.75 -2.99
N GLN A 12 5.92 -19.19 -1.78
CA GLN A 12 5.11 -18.01 -1.56
C GLN A 12 5.75 -16.78 -2.22
N VAL A 13 5.04 -16.19 -3.18
CA VAL A 13 5.47 -14.96 -3.89
C VAL A 13 4.83 -13.74 -3.24
N MET A 14 5.60 -12.65 -3.14
CA MET A 14 5.12 -11.35 -2.66
C MET A 14 5.51 -10.26 -3.65
N VAL A 15 4.63 -9.28 -3.83
CA VAL A 15 4.87 -8.12 -4.70
C VAL A 15 5.15 -6.89 -3.84
N TYR A 16 6.16 -6.14 -4.24
CA TYR A 16 6.50 -4.85 -3.64
C TYR A 16 6.50 -3.80 -4.74
N ALA A 17 5.94 -2.63 -4.47
CA ALA A 17 5.97 -1.50 -5.41
C ALA A 17 6.27 -0.17 -4.71
N CYS A 18 6.98 0.70 -5.41
CA CYS A 18 7.18 2.09 -5.06
C CYS A 18 7.11 2.94 -6.34
N GLY A 19 6.63 4.17 -6.24
CA GLY A 19 6.49 5.09 -7.37
C GLY A 19 5.20 5.90 -7.29
N PRO A 20 4.77 6.53 -8.40
CA PRO A 20 3.57 7.37 -8.39
C PRO A 20 2.33 6.60 -7.93
N THR A 21 1.46 7.24 -7.15
CA THR A 21 0.25 6.60 -6.63
C THR A 21 -0.59 5.87 -7.69
N PRO A 22 -0.83 6.43 -8.90
CA PRO A 22 -1.57 5.72 -9.94
C PRO A 22 -0.91 4.41 -10.38
N MET A 23 0.43 4.34 -10.36
CA MET A 23 1.18 3.14 -10.68
C MET A 23 1.01 2.08 -9.59
N MET A 24 1.18 2.45 -8.32
CA MET A 24 1.00 1.52 -7.20
C MET A 24 -0.45 1.02 -7.09
N HIS A 25 -1.43 1.88 -7.38
CA HIS A 25 -2.84 1.49 -7.48
C HIS A 25 -3.07 0.48 -8.62
N ALA A 26 -2.43 0.68 -9.78
CA ALA A 26 -2.49 -0.28 -10.88
C ALA A 26 -1.86 -1.64 -10.51
N VAL A 27 -0.75 -1.64 -9.77
CA VAL A 27 -0.14 -2.88 -9.24
C VAL A 27 -1.09 -3.59 -8.27
N SER A 28 -1.67 -2.86 -7.31
CA SER A 28 -2.65 -3.40 -6.36
C SER A 28 -3.85 -4.04 -7.07
N LYS A 29 -4.36 -3.38 -8.13
CA LYS A 29 -5.43 -3.95 -8.96
C LYS A 29 -5.00 -5.21 -9.72
N LEU A 30 -3.77 -5.27 -10.21
CA LEU A 30 -3.24 -6.42 -10.95
C LEU A 30 -3.11 -7.67 -10.06
N THR A 31 -2.93 -7.47 -8.76
CA THR A 31 -2.76 -8.55 -7.76
C THR A 31 -4.00 -8.83 -6.92
N ALA A 32 -5.04 -7.98 -6.98
CA ALA A 32 -6.24 -8.07 -6.13
C ALA A 32 -7.01 -9.39 -6.23
N GLU A 33 -6.98 -10.04 -7.40
CA GLU A 33 -7.67 -11.32 -7.64
C GLU A 33 -6.75 -12.54 -7.41
N THR A 34 -5.57 -12.33 -6.84
CA THR A 34 -4.58 -13.39 -6.57
C THR A 34 -4.30 -13.49 -5.09
N GLU A 35 -3.80 -14.65 -4.62
CA GLU A 35 -3.38 -14.84 -3.22
C GLU A 35 -2.00 -14.20 -2.93
N VAL A 36 -1.55 -13.27 -3.78
CA VAL A 36 -0.23 -12.65 -3.70
C VAL A 36 -0.31 -11.39 -2.87
N THR A 37 0.25 -11.44 -1.66
CA THR A 37 0.41 -10.27 -0.81
C THR A 37 1.17 -9.18 -1.57
N THR A 38 0.63 -7.96 -1.50
CA THR A 38 1.19 -6.80 -2.19
C THR A 38 1.38 -5.64 -1.23
N GLU A 39 2.62 -5.19 -1.10
CA GLU A 39 3.00 -4.05 -0.27
C GLU A 39 3.44 -2.87 -1.15
N VAL A 40 3.06 -1.66 -0.72
CA VAL A 40 3.32 -0.42 -1.45
C VAL A 40 3.97 0.60 -0.53
N SER A 41 5.00 1.28 -1.02
CA SER A 41 5.65 2.38 -0.30
C SER A 41 5.03 3.71 -0.69
N LEU A 42 4.16 4.26 0.15
CA LEU A 42 3.49 5.53 -0.12
C LEU A 42 4.45 6.72 0.04
N GLU A 43 4.39 7.65 -0.92
CA GLU A 43 5.18 8.89 -0.92
C GLU A 43 4.35 10.08 -0.40
N GLN A 44 3.81 9.96 0.82
CA GLN A 44 3.06 11.07 1.43
C GLN A 44 3.97 12.26 1.74
N MET A 45 3.43 13.48 1.66
CA MET A 45 4.18 14.67 2.01
C MET A 45 4.60 14.60 3.49
N MET A 46 5.91 14.55 3.74
CA MET A 46 6.46 14.53 5.09
C MET A 46 7.10 15.88 5.41
N GLY A 47 6.49 16.65 6.31
CA GLY A 47 7.06 17.88 6.83
C GLY A 47 8.11 17.58 7.90
N CYS A 48 7.69 16.92 8.99
CA CYS A 48 8.58 16.65 10.13
C CYS A 48 9.20 15.24 10.14
N GLY A 49 8.55 14.22 9.57
CA GLY A 49 9.00 12.82 9.65
C GLY A 49 8.98 12.20 11.07
N LEU A 50 8.44 12.89 12.07
CA LEU A 50 8.52 12.52 13.50
C LEU A 50 7.14 12.39 14.16
N GLY A 51 6.06 12.39 13.38
CA GLY A 51 4.69 12.24 13.88
C GLY A 51 4.01 13.52 14.40
N GLY A 52 4.73 14.64 14.49
CA GLY A 52 4.22 15.89 15.09
C GLY A 52 3.40 16.79 14.17
N CYS A 53 3.73 16.84 12.87
CA CYS A 53 3.12 17.81 11.93
C CYS A 53 1.86 17.32 11.21
N TYR A 54 1.55 16.01 11.26
CA TYR A 54 0.39 15.39 10.60
C TYR A 54 0.30 15.55 9.06
N SER A 55 1.35 16.05 8.38
CA SER A 55 1.32 16.21 6.92
C SER A 55 1.25 14.87 6.15
N CYS A 56 1.61 13.76 6.80
CA CYS A 56 1.74 12.44 6.19
C CYS A 56 0.61 11.47 6.59
N VAL A 57 -0.57 12.01 6.89
CA VAL A 57 -1.74 11.19 7.26
C VAL A 57 -2.22 10.38 6.05
N VAL A 58 -2.54 9.11 6.29
CA VAL A 58 -3.06 8.15 5.32
C VAL A 58 -4.33 7.54 5.90
N GLN A 59 -5.39 7.48 5.10
CA GLN A 59 -6.56 6.69 5.46
C GLN A 59 -6.35 5.21 5.13
N VAL A 60 -6.50 4.36 6.15
CA VAL A 60 -6.45 2.90 6.02
C VAL A 60 -7.80 2.26 6.34
N ILE A 61 -8.06 1.12 5.74
CA ILE A 61 -9.27 0.34 5.94
C ILE A 61 -9.09 -0.50 7.21
N ASN A 62 -9.75 -0.09 8.30
CA ASN A 62 -9.81 -0.84 9.55
C ASN A 62 -11.12 -0.51 10.29
N ASN A 63 -12.13 -1.37 10.14
CA ASN A 63 -13.45 -1.26 10.80
C ASN A 63 -14.03 0.18 10.81
N GLY A 64 -13.97 0.87 9.67
CA GLY A 64 -14.42 2.25 9.50
C GLY A 64 -13.30 3.15 8.96
N ASN A 65 -13.45 4.47 9.19
CA ASN A 65 -12.45 5.46 8.81
C ASN A 65 -11.32 5.49 9.85
N HIS A 66 -10.21 4.85 9.54
CA HIS A 66 -9.02 4.87 10.38
C HIS A 66 -7.90 5.65 9.67
N TYR A 67 -7.23 6.53 10.40
CA TYR A 67 -6.17 7.38 9.88
C TYR A 67 -4.88 7.11 10.64
N VAL A 68 -3.80 6.95 9.90
CA VAL A 68 -2.45 6.65 10.40
C VAL A 68 -1.47 7.67 9.83
N ARG A 69 -0.37 7.94 10.52
CA ARG A 69 0.74 8.77 10.05
C ARG A 69 1.77 7.87 9.40
N SER A 70 2.01 8.09 8.11
CA SER A 70 2.97 7.31 7.33
C SER A 70 4.40 7.37 7.87
N CYS A 71 4.80 8.42 8.59
CA CYS A 71 6.12 8.49 9.22
C CYS A 71 6.27 7.64 10.49
N LEU A 72 5.17 7.15 11.07
CA LEU A 72 5.18 6.30 12.28
C LEU A 72 4.73 4.87 11.97
N GLU A 73 3.63 4.72 11.24
CA GLU A 73 3.03 3.42 10.92
C GLU A 73 3.31 2.95 9.49
N GLY A 74 3.92 3.80 8.65
CA GLY A 74 4.32 3.48 7.28
C GLY A 74 5.85 3.48 7.10
N PRO A 75 6.39 3.85 5.91
CA PRO A 75 5.69 4.24 4.67
C PRO A 75 5.19 3.05 3.84
N VAL A 76 5.49 1.82 4.27
CA VAL A 76 5.09 0.60 3.58
C VAL A 76 3.76 0.12 4.13
N PHE A 77 2.79 -0.10 3.25
CA PHE A 77 1.44 -0.53 3.60
C PHE A 77 1.02 -1.72 2.75
N ASN A 78 0.18 -2.60 3.32
CA ASN A 78 -0.53 -3.60 2.53
C ASN A 78 -1.55 -2.87 1.62
N SER A 79 -1.45 -3.14 0.32
CA SER A 79 -2.21 -2.45 -0.72
C SER A 79 -3.73 -2.62 -0.61
N GLU A 80 -4.21 -3.72 -0.01
CA GLU A 80 -5.64 -4.00 0.23
C GLU A 80 -6.21 -3.22 1.40
N LYS A 81 -5.34 -2.68 2.27
CA LYS A 81 -5.74 -1.91 3.45
C LYS A 81 -5.73 -0.40 3.21
N LEU A 82 -5.54 0.05 1.98
CA LEU A 82 -5.50 1.47 1.64
C LEU A 82 -6.83 1.95 1.07
N ASN A 83 -7.27 3.15 1.48
CA ASN A 83 -8.32 3.85 0.76
C ASN A 83 -7.72 4.59 -0.45
N TRP A 84 -7.64 3.91 -1.60
CA TRP A 84 -7.06 4.48 -2.82
C TRP A 84 -7.74 5.76 -3.31
N ALA A 85 -9.02 5.99 -2.99
CA ALA A 85 -9.72 7.21 -3.38
C ALA A 85 -9.19 8.46 -2.67
N ASP A 86 -8.62 8.32 -1.47
CA ASP A 86 -8.03 9.41 -0.67
C ASP A 86 -6.60 9.75 -1.11
N LEU A 87 -5.96 8.85 -1.87
CA LEU A 87 -4.56 8.96 -2.27
C LEU A 87 -4.36 9.50 -3.70
N THR A 88 -5.45 9.91 -4.37
CA THR A 88 -5.45 10.31 -5.79
C THR A 88 -5.25 11.80 -5.99
#